data_AF-A0A9P8UJ19-F1
#
_entry.id   AF-A0A9P8UJ19-F1
#
_cell.length_a   1.000
_cell.length_b   1.000
_cell.length_c   1.000
_cell.angle_alpha   90.00
_cell.angle_beta   90.00
_cell.angle_gamma   90.00
#
_symmetry.space_group_name_H-M   'P 1'
#
loop_
_entity.id
_entity.type
_entity.pdbx_description
1 polymer ?
#
loop_
_entity_poly.entity_id
_entity_poly.type
_entity_poly.pdbx_seq_one_letter_code
_entity_poly.pdbx_strand_id
1 'polypeptide(L)'
;MTVTNQNTAALALPDPYYIFRALTAFGFYTQWIVMIMNGSFVAMVVTNWHGVFPTGTPVKTAWTGIWPIDFVLGLLVVFFGAVNNVADLTDLGPFLMLVDLVFTLVVFNIMTLVEDRRNRKTGPLRFPAGWQFLWNWCGAASVLPIYSHLYLSKRSAETPSIPAHQRQALVFTAIWSIIISFPVLVPSVLGATPFQVQDGVVMWFFAPLTLGIFQDLFGLLVSKTSYGGLKDPISVAYSIVGAFSAVVHIGVAVSPYFCGPEVTWSRIYWPNHSAPQPGSPSFMTEGAMLFMQYDHVVIYLCVFALGAYMLGFDKITSASSLSGKMQAGYPILVLTAMTVITGPGAGLAWLLCQKEKELRACEEVGDMVEKA
;
A
#
# COMPACT_ATOMS: atom_id res chain seq x y z
N MET A 1 51.91 18.83 20.93
CA MET A 1 50.94 17.74 20.63
C MET A 1 49.73 18.37 20.00
N THR A 2 49.65 18.33 18.67
CA THR A 2 48.55 18.90 17.90
C THR A 2 47.47 17.82 17.82
N VAL A 3 46.37 18.01 18.54
CA VAL A 3 45.20 17.12 18.44
C VAL A 3 44.57 17.38 17.07
N THR A 4 44.84 16.51 16.12
CA THR A 4 44.13 16.43 14.84
C THR A 4 42.66 16.10 15.14
N ASN A 5 41.79 17.10 15.04
CA ASN A 5 40.35 16.90 14.94
C ASN A 5 40.08 16.11 13.65
N GLN A 6 39.95 14.80 13.77
CA GLN A 6 39.36 13.98 12.73
C GLN A 6 37.88 14.35 12.65
N ASN A 7 37.55 15.27 11.73
CA ASN A 7 36.21 15.42 11.21
C ASN A 7 35.85 14.12 10.46
N THR A 8 35.40 13.10 11.18
CA THR A 8 34.61 12.03 10.58
C THR A 8 33.28 12.64 10.18
N ALA A 9 33.22 13.14 8.95
CA ALA A 9 31.99 13.58 8.33
C ALA A 9 31.02 12.38 8.34
N ALA A 10 30.03 12.43 9.23
CA ALA A 10 28.92 11.49 9.20
C ALA A 10 28.28 11.56 7.81
N LEU A 11 28.06 10.40 7.20
CA LEU A 11 27.37 10.29 5.91
C LEU A 11 25.92 10.68 6.12
N ALA A 12 25.59 11.95 5.87
CA ALA A 12 24.22 12.42 5.84
C ALA A 12 23.45 11.63 4.77
N LEU A 13 22.23 11.20 5.08
CA LEU A 13 21.36 10.58 4.08
C LEU A 13 21.15 11.56 2.92
N PRO A 14 21.07 11.07 1.67
CA PRO A 14 20.63 11.89 0.55
C PRO A 14 19.27 12.53 0.85
N ASP A 15 18.98 13.68 0.24
CA ASP A 15 17.65 14.30 0.35
C ASP A 15 16.57 13.28 -0.06
N PRO A 16 15.53 13.05 0.79
CA PRO A 16 14.41 12.17 0.48
C PRO A 16 13.86 12.38 -0.93
N TYR A 17 13.84 13.62 -1.40
CA TYR A 17 13.39 13.99 -2.74
C TYR A 17 14.02 13.12 -3.84
N TYR A 18 15.34 12.91 -3.81
CA TYR A 18 16.03 12.15 -4.86
C TYR A 18 15.70 10.66 -4.79
N ILE A 19 15.64 10.08 -3.59
CA ILE A 19 15.36 8.65 -3.40
C ILE A 19 13.95 8.32 -3.87
N PHE A 20 12.95 9.06 -3.39
CA PHE A 20 11.57 8.79 -3.75
C PHE A 20 11.27 9.13 -5.22
N ARG A 21 11.91 10.15 -5.79
CA ARG A 21 11.80 10.41 -7.24
C ARG A 21 12.41 9.28 -8.07
N ALA A 22 13.55 8.74 -7.65
CA ALA A 22 14.14 7.57 -8.32
C ALA A 22 13.22 6.34 -8.20
N LEU A 23 12.61 6.10 -7.04
CA LEU A 23 11.64 5.03 -6.86
C LEU A 23 10.38 5.22 -7.72
N THR A 24 9.85 6.44 -7.85
CA THR A 24 8.74 6.74 -8.77
C THR A 24 9.13 6.49 -10.22
N ALA A 25 10.31 6.94 -10.64
CA ALA A 25 10.79 6.71 -12.01
C ALA A 25 10.98 5.21 -12.29
N PHE A 26 11.55 4.48 -11.33
CA PHE A 26 11.73 3.04 -11.39
C PHE A 26 10.38 2.32 -11.47
N GLY A 27 9.44 2.64 -10.58
CA GLY A 27 8.09 2.07 -10.59
C GLY A 27 7.34 2.35 -11.88
N PHE A 28 7.37 3.59 -12.37
CA PHE A 28 6.72 3.94 -13.64
C PHE A 28 7.32 3.17 -14.82
N TYR A 29 8.64 3.06 -14.86
CA TYR A 29 9.33 2.29 -15.89
C TYR A 29 8.95 0.80 -15.83
N THR A 30 9.06 0.17 -14.67
CA THR A 30 8.85 -1.28 -14.53
C THR A 30 7.39 -1.69 -14.66
N GLN A 31 6.45 -0.80 -14.33
CA GLN A 31 5.02 -1.04 -14.48
C GLN A 31 4.56 -0.75 -15.90
N TRP A 32 4.60 0.51 -16.32
CA TRP A 32 3.94 0.95 -17.54
C TRP A 32 4.82 0.73 -18.77
N ILE A 33 6.09 1.14 -18.72
CA ILE A 33 6.96 1.05 -19.89
C ILE A 33 7.22 -0.42 -20.24
N VAL A 34 7.50 -1.28 -19.26
CA VAL A 34 7.67 -2.73 -19.50
C VAL A 34 6.38 -3.37 -20.01
N MET A 35 5.20 -3.04 -19.46
CA MET A 35 3.91 -3.56 -19.92
C MET A 35 3.56 -3.11 -21.35
N ILE A 36 4.00 -1.91 -21.75
CA ILE A 36 3.89 -1.44 -23.13
C ILE A 36 4.89 -2.18 -24.04
N MET A 37 6.16 -2.26 -23.62
CA MET A 37 7.23 -2.89 -24.40
C MET A 37 6.98 -4.38 -24.66
N ASN A 38 6.43 -5.10 -23.69
CA ASN A 38 6.10 -6.51 -23.86
C ASN A 38 4.77 -6.74 -24.61
N GLY A 39 3.99 -5.68 -24.87
CA GLY A 39 2.74 -5.73 -25.64
C GLY A 39 1.48 -6.10 -24.83
N SER A 40 1.61 -6.41 -23.54
CA SER A 40 0.46 -6.79 -22.70
C SER A 40 -0.52 -5.63 -22.48
N PHE A 41 -0.05 -4.38 -22.48
CA PHE A 41 -0.94 -3.20 -22.46
C PHE A 41 -1.83 -3.14 -23.71
N VAL A 42 -1.27 -3.43 -24.89
CA VAL A 42 -2.04 -3.47 -26.14
C VAL A 42 -3.06 -4.60 -26.09
N ALA A 43 -2.68 -5.78 -25.60
CA ALA A 43 -3.61 -6.89 -25.42
C ALA A 43 -4.78 -6.55 -24.47
N MET A 44 -4.52 -5.80 -23.41
CA MET A 44 -5.56 -5.31 -22.49
C MET A 44 -6.52 -4.34 -23.20
N VAL A 45 -6.01 -3.39 -23.99
CA VAL A 45 -6.83 -2.46 -24.78
C VAL A 45 -7.70 -3.21 -25.79
N VAL A 46 -7.12 -4.19 -26.49
CA VAL A 46 -7.82 -5.03 -27.48
C VAL A 46 -8.90 -5.89 -26.82
N THR A 47 -8.59 -6.50 -25.67
CA THR A 47 -9.55 -7.30 -24.88
C THR A 47 -10.74 -6.45 -24.42
N ASN A 48 -10.47 -5.25 -23.89
CA ASN A 48 -11.52 -4.32 -23.47
C ASN A 48 -12.37 -3.84 -24.65
N TRP A 49 -11.73 -3.57 -25.79
CA TRP A 49 -12.42 -3.14 -27.01
C TRP A 49 -13.34 -4.22 -27.58
N HIS A 50 -12.89 -5.47 -27.62
CA HIS A 50 -13.69 -6.58 -28.13
C HIS A 50 -14.71 -7.12 -27.12
N GLY A 51 -14.55 -6.81 -25.84
CA GLY A 51 -15.47 -7.27 -24.81
C GLY A 51 -15.31 -8.75 -24.45
N VAL A 52 -14.14 -9.36 -24.72
CA VAL A 52 -13.89 -10.79 -24.47
C VAL A 52 -12.41 -11.08 -24.24
N PHE A 53 -12.11 -11.85 -23.19
CA PHE A 53 -10.77 -12.35 -22.90
C PHE A 53 -10.32 -13.40 -23.94
N PRO A 54 -9.01 -13.61 -24.14
CA PRO A 54 -8.50 -14.69 -24.99
C PRO A 54 -9.00 -16.10 -24.58
N THR A 55 -9.37 -16.29 -23.32
CA THR A 55 -9.98 -17.51 -22.77
C THR A 55 -11.44 -17.71 -23.18
N GLY A 56 -12.07 -16.70 -23.80
CA GLY A 56 -13.49 -16.68 -24.13
C GLY A 56 -14.38 -16.05 -23.04
N THR A 57 -13.81 -15.69 -21.89
CA THR A 57 -14.55 -15.04 -20.80
C THR A 57 -15.07 -13.68 -21.24
N PRO A 58 -16.38 -13.39 -21.10
CA PRO A 58 -16.94 -12.11 -21.55
C PRO A 58 -16.51 -10.97 -20.62
N VAL A 59 -16.28 -9.79 -21.19
CA VAL A 59 -15.99 -8.54 -20.48
C VAL A 59 -17.24 -7.67 -20.52
N LYS A 60 -17.72 -7.25 -19.35
CA LYS A 60 -18.77 -6.25 -19.21
C LYS A 60 -18.23 -4.90 -19.67
N THR A 61 -18.97 -4.19 -20.49
CA THR A 61 -18.51 -2.93 -21.13
C THR A 61 -19.29 -1.70 -20.66
N ALA A 62 -20.27 -1.87 -19.77
CA ALA A 62 -21.12 -0.80 -19.29
C ALA A 62 -21.43 -0.93 -17.79
N TRP A 63 -21.19 0.14 -17.04
CA TRP A 63 -21.54 0.29 -15.62
C TRP A 63 -22.30 1.58 -15.37
N THR A 64 -21.78 2.69 -15.89
CA THR A 64 -22.36 4.02 -15.73
C THR A 64 -23.23 4.43 -16.92
N GLY A 65 -23.01 3.81 -18.08
CA GLY A 65 -23.61 4.20 -19.36
C GLY A 65 -22.88 5.35 -20.06
N ILE A 66 -21.78 5.85 -19.48
CA ILE A 66 -20.98 6.95 -20.03
C ILE A 66 -19.72 6.34 -20.66
N TRP A 67 -19.66 6.28 -21.99
CA TRP A 67 -18.64 5.52 -22.73
C TRP A 67 -17.18 5.81 -22.31
N PRO A 68 -16.71 7.07 -22.18
CA PRO A 68 -15.34 7.31 -21.75
C PRO A 68 -15.03 6.78 -20.35
N ILE A 69 -16.00 6.83 -19.43
CA ILE A 69 -15.83 6.35 -18.05
C ILE A 69 -15.81 4.82 -18.04
N ASP A 70 -16.78 4.20 -18.72
CA ASP A 70 -16.90 2.76 -18.76
C ASP A 70 -15.76 2.08 -19.52
N PHE A 71 -15.21 2.72 -20.57
CA PHE A 71 -14.02 2.21 -21.26
C PHE A 71 -12.81 2.17 -20.33
N VAL A 72 -12.63 3.22 -19.54
CA VAL A 72 -11.48 3.42 -18.65
C VAL A 72 -11.61 2.50 -17.42
N LEU A 73 -12.82 2.29 -16.90
CA LEU A 73 -13.12 1.21 -15.94
C LEU A 73 -12.91 -0.19 -16.54
N GLY A 74 -13.32 -0.39 -17.79
CA GLY A 74 -13.16 -1.65 -18.51
C GLY A 74 -11.70 -2.09 -18.63
N LEU A 75 -10.77 -1.15 -18.88
CA LEU A 75 -9.33 -1.46 -18.87
C LEU A 75 -8.86 -2.01 -17.53
N LEU A 76 -9.31 -1.41 -16.43
CA LEU A 76 -8.98 -1.89 -15.08
C LEU A 76 -9.61 -3.24 -14.79
N VAL A 77 -10.87 -3.44 -15.21
CA VAL A 77 -11.58 -4.70 -15.08
C VAL A 77 -10.87 -5.80 -15.85
N VAL A 78 -10.32 -5.52 -17.03
CA VAL A 78 -9.52 -6.47 -17.80
C VAL A 78 -8.20 -6.78 -17.09
N PHE A 79 -7.48 -5.76 -16.62
CA PHE A 79 -6.22 -5.94 -15.87
C PHE A 79 -6.40 -6.82 -14.64
N PHE A 80 -7.32 -6.43 -13.75
CA PHE A 80 -7.57 -7.17 -12.51
C PHE A 80 -8.27 -8.50 -12.80
N GLY A 81 -9.18 -8.56 -13.77
CA GLY A 81 -9.85 -9.80 -14.18
C GLY A 81 -8.87 -10.88 -14.64
N ALA A 82 -7.79 -10.50 -15.33
CA ALA A 82 -6.75 -11.43 -15.80
C ALA A 82 -6.01 -12.15 -14.66
N VAL A 83 -6.01 -11.59 -13.45
CA VAL A 83 -5.31 -12.13 -12.26
C VAL A 83 -6.27 -12.51 -11.14
N ASN A 84 -7.51 -12.05 -11.21
CA ASN A 84 -8.51 -12.24 -10.18
C ASN A 84 -9.50 -13.36 -10.52
N ASN A 85 -9.81 -13.61 -11.80
CA ASN A 85 -10.77 -14.64 -12.18
C ASN A 85 -10.17 -16.05 -12.07
N VAL A 86 -10.24 -16.64 -10.86
CA VAL A 86 -9.62 -17.92 -10.50
C VAL A 86 -9.97 -19.05 -11.47
N ALA A 87 -11.18 -19.07 -12.04
CA ALA A 87 -11.60 -20.10 -12.99
C ALA A 87 -10.79 -20.11 -14.29
N ASP A 88 -10.20 -18.97 -14.67
CA ASP A 88 -9.42 -18.80 -15.89
C ASP A 88 -7.90 -18.92 -15.66
N LEU A 89 -7.47 -19.05 -14.40
CA LEU A 89 -6.06 -19.10 -14.06
C LEU A 89 -5.48 -20.51 -14.23
N THR A 90 -4.26 -20.58 -14.74
CA THR A 90 -3.47 -21.83 -14.81
C THR A 90 -2.98 -22.27 -13.43
N ASP A 91 -2.72 -21.31 -12.54
CA ASP A 91 -2.24 -21.50 -11.18
C ASP A 91 -2.76 -20.36 -10.28
N LEU A 92 -2.77 -20.55 -8.96
CA LEU A 92 -3.28 -19.54 -8.03
C LEU A 92 -2.31 -18.38 -7.76
N GLY A 93 -1.07 -18.41 -8.29
CA GLY A 93 -0.04 -17.41 -8.04
C GLY A 93 -0.50 -15.97 -8.31
N PRO A 94 -1.09 -15.66 -9.48
CA PRO A 94 -1.61 -14.32 -9.79
C PRO A 94 -2.66 -13.82 -8.80
N PHE A 95 -3.61 -14.68 -8.42
CA PHE A 95 -4.65 -14.34 -7.46
C PHE A 95 -4.07 -14.09 -6.07
N LEU A 96 -3.16 -14.96 -5.61
CA LEU A 96 -2.50 -14.84 -4.31
C LEU A 96 -1.67 -13.55 -4.19
N MET A 97 -0.98 -13.18 -5.27
CA MET A 97 -0.24 -11.92 -5.36
C MET A 97 -1.17 -10.71 -5.27
N LEU A 98 -2.32 -10.75 -5.97
CA LEU A 98 -3.35 -9.70 -5.86
C LEU A 98 -3.87 -9.57 -4.43
N VAL A 99 -4.18 -10.69 -3.77
CA VAL A 99 -4.67 -10.71 -2.37
C VAL A 99 -3.69 -10.01 -1.44
N ASP A 100 -2.40 -10.35 -1.52
CA ASP A 100 -1.37 -9.73 -0.67
C ASP A 100 -1.20 -8.23 -0.97
N LEU A 101 -1.19 -7.85 -2.25
CA LEU A 101 -1.07 -6.46 -2.66
C LEU A 101 -2.25 -5.61 -2.18
N VAL A 102 -3.49 -6.08 -2.34
CA VAL A 102 -4.70 -5.38 -1.89
C VAL A 102 -4.64 -5.09 -0.39
N PHE A 103 -4.31 -6.08 0.44
CA PHE A 103 -4.29 -5.90 1.89
C PHE A 103 -3.03 -5.18 2.40
N THR A 104 -1.94 -5.19 1.65
CA THR A 104 -0.82 -4.27 1.86
C THR A 104 -1.26 -2.82 1.67
N LEU A 105 -2.01 -2.52 0.60
CA LEU A 105 -2.51 -1.17 0.31
C LEU A 105 -3.52 -0.66 1.34
N VAL A 106 -4.27 -1.54 2.00
CA VAL A 106 -5.18 -1.15 3.10
C VAL A 106 -4.45 -0.38 4.21
N VAL A 107 -3.19 -0.71 4.50
CA VAL A 107 -2.38 0.02 5.49
C VAL A 107 -2.05 1.44 5.01
N PHE A 108 -1.68 1.59 3.73
CA PHE A 108 -1.47 2.90 3.11
C PHE A 108 -2.78 3.71 3.08
N ASN A 109 -3.93 3.08 2.82
CA ASN A 109 -5.24 3.75 2.83
C ASN A 109 -5.50 4.41 4.20
N ILE A 110 -5.24 3.68 5.30
CA ILE A 110 -5.38 4.23 6.66
C ILE A 110 -4.36 5.33 6.92
N MET A 111 -3.09 5.16 6.51
CA MET A 111 -2.08 6.23 6.60
C MET A 111 -2.57 7.52 5.95
N THR A 112 -3.15 7.46 4.75
CA THR A 112 -3.65 8.66 4.06
C THR A 112 -4.84 9.30 4.74
N LEU A 113 -5.73 8.49 5.31
CA LEU A 113 -6.86 9.00 6.06
C LEU A 113 -6.40 9.69 7.36
N VAL A 114 -5.46 9.10 8.10
CA VAL A 114 -4.93 9.71 9.32
C VAL A 114 -4.30 11.07 9.01
N GLU A 115 -3.48 11.17 7.97
CA GLU A 115 -2.84 12.44 7.61
C GLU A 115 -3.84 13.48 7.08
N ASP A 116 -4.87 13.09 6.34
CA ASP A 116 -5.98 13.99 5.99
C ASP A 116 -6.67 14.57 7.23
N ARG A 117 -6.91 13.72 8.25
CA ARG A 117 -7.55 14.15 9.49
C ARG A 117 -6.65 15.03 10.37
N ARG A 118 -5.33 14.88 10.28
CA ARG A 118 -4.36 15.80 10.92
C ARG A 118 -4.34 17.15 10.23
N ASN A 119 -4.22 17.16 8.90
CA ASN A 119 -3.97 18.38 8.14
C ASN A 119 -5.20 18.85 7.35
N ARG A 120 -6.34 19.03 8.04
CA ARG A 120 -7.64 19.38 7.46
C ARG A 120 -7.71 20.75 6.75
N LYS A 121 -6.67 21.58 6.78
CA LYS A 121 -6.74 22.96 6.27
C LYS A 121 -6.09 23.13 4.90
N THR A 122 -4.90 22.58 4.66
CA THR A 122 -4.19 22.77 3.37
C THR A 122 -3.15 21.68 3.11
N GLY A 123 -2.92 21.33 1.84
CA GLY A 123 -1.73 20.56 1.44
C GLY A 123 -2.04 19.34 0.56
N PRO A 124 -0.99 18.75 -0.05
CA PRO A 124 -1.15 17.68 -1.03
C PRO A 124 -1.47 16.32 -0.41
N LEU A 125 -1.33 16.14 0.92
CA LEU A 125 -1.69 14.91 1.63
C LEU A 125 -3.20 14.79 1.92
N ARG A 126 -3.98 15.82 1.58
CA ARG A 126 -5.45 15.79 1.69
C ARG A 126 -6.03 14.89 0.61
N PHE A 127 -7.30 14.52 0.80
CA PHE A 127 -8.07 13.72 -0.16
C PHE A 127 -7.55 12.28 -0.27
N PRO A 128 -7.73 11.45 0.78
CA PRO A 128 -7.25 10.06 0.79
C PRO A 128 -7.80 9.25 -0.39
N ALA A 129 -9.06 9.50 -0.79
CA ALA A 129 -9.66 8.88 -1.97
C ALA A 129 -8.90 9.25 -3.26
N GLY A 130 -8.45 10.49 -3.42
CA GLY A 130 -7.70 10.93 -4.60
C GLY A 130 -6.38 10.18 -4.74
N TRP A 131 -5.64 10.03 -3.64
CA TRP A 131 -4.43 9.23 -3.61
C TRP A 131 -4.68 7.76 -3.90
N GLN A 132 -5.74 7.20 -3.31
CA GLN A 132 -6.18 5.83 -3.57
C GLN A 132 -6.56 5.57 -5.02
N PHE A 133 -7.25 6.52 -5.65
CA PHE A 133 -7.47 6.47 -7.08
C PHE A 133 -6.14 6.53 -7.83
N LEU A 134 -5.25 7.47 -7.51
CA LEU A 134 -3.99 7.61 -8.25
C LEU A 134 -3.17 6.31 -8.25
N TRP A 135 -2.96 5.62 -7.13
CA TRP A 135 -2.20 4.36 -7.18
C TRP A 135 -2.99 3.17 -7.72
N ASN A 136 -4.31 3.11 -7.54
CA ASN A 136 -5.11 2.03 -8.14
C ASN A 136 -5.18 2.17 -9.67
N TRP A 137 -5.12 3.39 -10.20
CA TRP A 137 -5.19 3.68 -11.64
C TRP A 137 -3.83 3.76 -12.32
N CYS A 138 -2.85 4.37 -11.65
CA CYS A 138 -1.52 4.64 -12.20
C CYS A 138 -0.44 3.69 -11.65
N GLY A 139 -0.82 2.67 -10.88
CA GLY A 139 0.12 1.73 -10.25
C GLY A 139 0.70 2.26 -8.95
N ALA A 140 0.76 1.39 -7.93
CA ALA A 140 1.22 1.75 -6.60
C ALA A 140 2.72 2.00 -6.54
N ALA A 141 3.55 1.23 -7.27
CA ALA A 141 4.98 1.48 -7.38
C ALA A 141 5.30 2.86 -7.97
N SER A 142 4.46 3.40 -8.84
CA SER A 142 4.65 4.73 -9.41
C SER A 142 4.27 5.85 -8.44
N VAL A 143 3.12 5.71 -7.76
CA VAL A 143 2.49 6.79 -7.00
C VAL A 143 2.87 6.81 -5.53
N LEU A 144 3.00 5.66 -4.86
CA LEU A 144 3.32 5.60 -3.43
C LEU A 144 4.65 6.27 -3.06
N PRO A 145 5.72 6.23 -3.87
CA PRO A 145 6.93 6.97 -3.53
C PRO A 145 6.70 8.49 -3.51
N ILE A 146 5.83 9.02 -4.39
CA ILE A 146 5.44 10.44 -4.40
C ILE A 146 4.75 10.80 -3.08
N TYR A 147 3.76 9.99 -2.68
CA TYR A 147 3.06 10.18 -1.42
C TYR A 147 4.01 10.09 -0.22
N SER A 148 4.90 9.10 -0.21
CA SER A 148 5.89 8.86 0.84
C SER A 148 6.87 10.02 0.99
N HIS A 149 7.33 10.59 -0.12
CA HIS A 149 8.13 11.82 -0.10
C HIS A 149 7.36 12.97 0.54
N LEU A 150 6.14 13.26 0.06
CA LEU A 150 5.32 14.34 0.60
C LEU A 150 5.04 14.15 2.08
N TYR A 151 4.82 12.91 2.49
CA TYR A 151 4.63 12.53 3.89
C TYR A 151 5.85 12.86 4.75
N LEU A 152 7.06 12.55 4.29
CA LEU A 152 8.29 12.92 4.99
C LEU A 152 8.54 14.43 4.98
N SER A 153 8.39 15.10 3.83
CA SER A 153 8.65 16.54 3.71
C SER A 153 7.68 17.40 4.51
N LYS A 154 6.49 16.88 4.82
CA LYS A 154 5.47 17.56 5.64
C LYS A 154 5.42 17.03 7.07
N ARG A 155 6.31 16.11 7.44
CA ARG A 155 6.47 15.67 8.83
C ARG A 155 7.08 16.83 9.63
N SER A 156 6.28 17.42 10.51
CA SER A 156 6.74 18.42 11.48
C SER A 156 6.59 17.89 12.90
N ALA A 157 7.45 18.34 13.83
CA ALA A 157 7.25 18.11 15.26
C ALA A 157 5.94 18.76 15.76
N GLU A 158 5.50 19.83 15.09
CA GLU A 158 4.26 20.57 15.38
C GLU A 158 3.05 20.03 14.57
N THR A 159 3.00 18.72 14.32
CA THR A 159 1.90 18.15 13.53
C THR A 159 0.57 18.34 14.28
N PRO A 160 -0.47 18.91 13.64
CA PRO A 160 -1.74 19.15 14.32
C PRO A 160 -2.38 17.87 14.85
N SER A 161 -2.97 17.97 16.04
CA SER A 161 -3.68 16.85 16.67
C SER A 161 -5.03 16.59 15.99
N ILE A 162 -5.41 15.31 15.94
CA ILE A 162 -6.71 14.89 15.40
C ILE A 162 -7.78 15.01 16.49
N PRO A 163 -8.98 15.54 16.20
CA PRO A 163 -10.07 15.57 17.17
C PRO A 163 -10.36 14.21 17.80
N ALA A 164 -10.60 14.15 19.11
CA ALA A 164 -10.71 12.90 19.87
C ALA A 164 -11.73 11.90 19.28
N HIS A 165 -12.93 12.37 18.92
CA HIS A 165 -13.97 11.52 18.31
C HIS A 165 -13.55 10.95 16.95
N GLN A 166 -12.80 11.70 16.15
CA GLN A 166 -12.23 11.23 14.88
C GLN A 166 -11.13 10.19 15.14
N ARG A 167 -10.29 10.39 16.15
CA ARG A 167 -9.28 9.40 16.53
C ARG A 167 -9.91 8.05 16.86
N GLN A 168 -10.97 8.04 17.66
CA GLN A 168 -11.69 6.81 18.00
C GLN A 168 -12.36 6.15 16.78
N ALA A 169 -12.94 6.95 15.88
CA ALA A 169 -13.57 6.44 14.66
C ALA A 169 -12.59 5.70 13.72
N LEU A 170 -11.29 6.02 13.76
CA LEU A 170 -10.28 5.36 12.92
C LEU A 170 -10.19 3.86 13.16
N VAL A 171 -10.49 3.37 14.37
CA VAL A 171 -10.49 1.93 14.67
C VAL A 171 -11.58 1.20 13.89
N PHE A 172 -12.76 1.81 13.78
CA PHE A 172 -13.85 1.27 12.98
C PHE A 172 -13.56 1.43 11.49
N THR A 173 -12.95 2.55 11.09
CA THR A 173 -12.57 2.78 9.69
C THR A 173 -11.46 1.84 9.23
N ALA A 174 -10.55 1.42 10.11
CA ALA A 174 -9.58 0.36 9.83
C ALA A 174 -10.27 -0.96 9.45
N ILE A 175 -11.29 -1.37 10.21
CA ILE A 175 -12.10 -2.55 9.91
C ILE A 175 -12.87 -2.36 8.61
N TRP A 176 -13.47 -1.18 8.41
CA TRP A 176 -14.18 -0.85 7.17
C TRP A 176 -13.27 -0.94 5.94
N SER A 177 -12.03 -0.43 6.03
CA SER A 177 -11.04 -0.48 4.95
C SER A 177 -10.70 -1.91 4.52
N ILE A 178 -10.67 -2.85 5.48
CA ILE A 178 -10.53 -4.29 5.18
C ILE A 178 -11.79 -4.81 4.47
N ILE A 179 -12.98 -4.51 5.02
CA ILE A 179 -14.25 -5.02 4.49
C ILE A 179 -14.47 -4.58 3.03
N ILE A 180 -14.21 -3.32 2.72
CA ILE A 180 -14.40 -2.78 1.36
C ILE A 180 -13.39 -3.32 0.33
N SER A 181 -12.41 -4.11 0.78
CA SER A 181 -11.46 -4.82 -0.09
C SER A 181 -11.95 -6.22 -0.49
N PHE A 182 -12.95 -6.78 0.22
CA PHE A 182 -13.52 -8.09 -0.15
C PHE A 182 -14.27 -8.14 -1.48
N PRO A 183 -14.97 -7.08 -1.96
CA PRO A 183 -15.67 -7.13 -3.24
C PRO A 183 -14.78 -7.52 -4.42
N VAL A 184 -13.49 -7.15 -4.43
CA VAL A 184 -12.59 -7.59 -5.51
C VAL A 184 -12.21 -9.06 -5.37
N LEU A 185 -12.09 -9.63 -4.17
CA LEU A 185 -11.54 -10.99 -3.98
C LEU A 185 -12.61 -12.09 -3.83
N VAL A 186 -13.64 -11.83 -3.03
CA VAL A 186 -14.60 -12.86 -2.57
C VAL A 186 -15.42 -13.48 -3.70
N PRO A 187 -15.96 -12.70 -4.67
CA PRO A 187 -16.74 -13.30 -5.75
C PRO A 187 -15.96 -14.37 -6.52
N SER A 188 -14.66 -14.16 -6.77
CA SER A 188 -13.90 -15.13 -7.56
C SER A 188 -13.66 -16.45 -6.81
N VAL A 189 -13.36 -16.41 -5.51
CA VAL A 189 -13.13 -17.64 -4.73
C VAL A 189 -14.40 -18.42 -4.45
N LEU A 190 -15.55 -17.75 -4.51
CA LEU A 190 -16.87 -18.38 -4.38
C LEU A 190 -17.42 -18.91 -5.72
N GLY A 191 -16.65 -18.82 -6.81
CA GLY A 191 -17.08 -19.27 -8.13
C GLY A 191 -18.25 -18.45 -8.71
N ALA A 192 -18.29 -17.15 -8.41
CA ALA A 192 -19.27 -16.25 -8.99
C ALA A 192 -19.10 -16.14 -10.52
N THR A 193 -20.15 -15.68 -11.21
CA THR A 193 -20.09 -15.46 -12.65
C THR A 193 -19.06 -14.38 -13.02
N PRO A 194 -18.49 -14.41 -14.24
CA PRO A 194 -17.49 -13.41 -14.67
C PRO A 194 -17.95 -11.96 -14.46
N PHE A 195 -19.21 -11.64 -14.77
CA PHE A 195 -19.73 -10.28 -14.56
C PHE A 195 -19.82 -9.88 -13.09
N GLN A 196 -20.12 -10.80 -12.18
CA GLN A 196 -20.11 -10.52 -10.74
C GLN A 196 -18.69 -10.27 -10.22
N VAL A 197 -17.69 -11.00 -10.72
CA VAL A 197 -16.27 -10.75 -10.40
C VAL A 197 -15.86 -9.36 -10.87
N GLN A 198 -16.25 -8.98 -12.08
CA GLN A 198 -15.96 -7.67 -12.67
C GLN A 198 -16.67 -6.52 -11.93
N ASP A 199 -17.91 -6.72 -11.51
CA ASP A 199 -18.62 -5.76 -10.65
C ASP A 199 -17.91 -5.59 -9.29
N GLY A 200 -17.36 -6.68 -8.76
CA GLY A 200 -16.48 -6.68 -7.59
C GLY A 200 -15.27 -5.76 -7.73
N VAL A 201 -14.58 -5.86 -8.88
CA VAL A 201 -13.45 -4.97 -9.22
C VAL A 201 -13.89 -3.52 -9.24
N VAL A 202 -14.97 -3.18 -9.97
CA VAL A 202 -15.47 -1.79 -10.05
C VAL A 202 -15.87 -1.24 -8.68
N MET A 203 -16.57 -2.04 -7.86
CA MET A 203 -16.93 -1.65 -6.49
C MET A 203 -15.69 -1.32 -5.65
N TRP A 204 -14.63 -2.14 -5.76
CA TRP A 204 -13.38 -1.89 -5.06
C TRP A 204 -12.68 -0.61 -5.52
N PHE A 205 -12.73 -0.27 -6.82
CA PHE A 205 -12.18 0.99 -7.31
C PHE A 205 -12.86 2.23 -6.73
N PHE A 206 -14.18 2.19 -6.54
CA PHE A 206 -14.94 3.31 -5.95
C PHE A 206 -14.98 3.28 -4.42
N ALA A 207 -14.65 2.15 -3.80
CA ALA A 207 -14.65 1.98 -2.35
C ALA A 207 -13.88 3.06 -1.56
N PRO A 208 -12.73 3.59 -2.03
CA PRO A 208 -12.04 4.71 -1.37
C PRO A 208 -12.90 5.93 -1.06
N LEU A 209 -13.92 6.23 -1.88
CA LEU A 209 -14.85 7.35 -1.65
C LEU A 209 -15.65 7.18 -0.36
N THR A 210 -15.84 5.94 0.08
CA THR A 210 -16.63 5.64 1.29
C THR A 210 -15.83 5.84 2.58
N LEU A 211 -14.50 5.78 2.54
CA LEU A 211 -13.67 5.84 3.76
C LEU A 211 -13.85 7.14 4.54
N GLY A 212 -13.80 8.28 3.85
CA GLY A 212 -13.98 9.59 4.48
C GLY A 212 -15.37 9.76 5.07
N ILE A 213 -16.40 9.35 4.31
CA ILE A 213 -17.81 9.41 4.72
C ILE A 213 -18.04 8.53 5.95
N PHE A 214 -17.58 7.28 5.91
CA PHE A 214 -17.69 6.34 7.03
C PHE A 214 -17.00 6.89 8.28
N GLN A 215 -15.78 7.40 8.13
CA GLN A 215 -15.01 8.01 9.21
C GLN A 215 -15.75 9.19 9.85
N ASP A 216 -16.35 10.08 9.05
CA ASP A 216 -17.09 11.24 9.58
C ASP A 216 -18.41 10.82 10.26
N LEU A 217 -19.14 9.86 9.69
CA LEU A 217 -20.37 9.31 10.28
C LEU A 217 -20.08 8.62 11.63
N PHE A 218 -19.07 7.75 11.70
CA PHE A 218 -18.69 7.11 12.95
C PHE A 218 -18.11 8.11 13.96
N GLY A 219 -17.38 9.13 13.51
CA GLY A 219 -16.93 10.22 14.36
C GLY A 219 -18.09 10.96 15.04
N LEU A 220 -19.18 11.21 14.29
CA LEU A 220 -20.40 11.80 14.84
C LEU A 220 -21.07 10.88 15.86
N LEU A 221 -21.17 9.57 15.58
CA LEU A 221 -21.73 8.60 16.52
C LEU A 221 -20.93 8.55 17.83
N VAL A 222 -19.60 8.48 17.74
CA VAL A 222 -18.72 8.50 18.91
C VAL A 222 -18.92 9.79 19.71
N SER A 223 -19.00 10.95 19.04
CA SER A 223 -19.20 12.24 19.72
C SER A 223 -20.52 12.36 20.50
N LYS A 224 -21.55 11.60 20.11
CA LYS A 224 -22.88 11.61 20.73
C LYS A 224 -23.04 10.58 21.84
N THR A 225 -22.06 9.71 22.04
CA THR A 225 -22.13 8.64 23.04
C THR A 225 -21.18 8.95 24.19
N SER A 226 -21.49 8.46 25.39
CA SER A 226 -20.58 8.50 26.55
C SER A 226 -19.45 7.47 26.43
N TYR A 227 -18.94 7.26 25.21
CA TYR A 227 -17.92 6.26 24.93
C TYR A 227 -16.60 6.68 25.57
N GLY A 228 -16.14 5.90 26.56
CA GLY A 228 -14.90 6.16 27.31
C GLY A 228 -13.62 6.15 26.47
N GLY A 229 -13.68 5.62 25.23
CA GLY A 229 -12.59 5.67 24.28
C GLY A 229 -11.46 4.68 24.56
N LEU A 230 -10.63 4.45 23.54
CA LEU A 230 -9.34 3.81 23.66
C LEU A 230 -8.26 4.85 23.97
N LYS A 231 -7.21 4.44 24.70
CA LYS A 231 -6.06 5.31 25.04
C LYS A 231 -5.27 5.74 23.80
N ASP A 232 -5.15 4.87 22.80
CA ASP A 232 -4.32 5.07 21.61
C ASP A 232 -5.01 4.53 20.34
N PRO A 233 -6.14 5.13 19.95
CA PRO A 233 -6.97 4.57 18.89
C PRO A 233 -6.29 4.62 17.51
N ILE A 234 -5.37 5.56 17.27
CA ILE A 234 -4.65 5.64 15.98
C ILE A 234 -3.69 4.45 15.85
N SER A 235 -2.88 4.17 16.87
CA SER A 235 -2.00 3.00 16.84
C SER A 235 -2.78 1.70 16.82
N VAL A 236 -3.94 1.62 17.51
CA VAL A 236 -4.85 0.47 17.41
C VAL A 236 -5.36 0.29 15.97
N ALA A 237 -5.77 1.36 15.30
CA ALA A 237 -6.21 1.30 13.90
C ALA A 237 -5.10 0.77 12.99
N TYR A 238 -3.86 1.27 13.13
CA TYR A 238 -2.71 0.74 12.41
C TYR A 238 -2.41 -0.72 12.76
N SER A 239 -2.50 -1.11 14.03
CA SER A 239 -2.31 -2.50 14.44
C SER A 239 -3.36 -3.44 13.85
N ILE A 240 -4.62 -3.01 13.71
CA ILE A 240 -5.68 -3.82 13.07
C ILE A 240 -5.31 -4.11 11.61
N VAL A 241 -5.06 -3.07 10.81
CA VAL A 241 -4.73 -3.26 9.38
C VAL A 241 -3.38 -3.93 9.18
N GLY A 242 -2.39 -3.64 10.04
CA GLY A 242 -1.08 -4.27 10.02
C GLY A 242 -1.13 -5.75 10.38
N ALA A 243 -1.89 -6.14 11.40
CA ALA A 243 -2.08 -7.54 11.76
C ALA A 243 -2.84 -8.31 10.68
N PHE A 244 -3.87 -7.69 10.09
CA PHE A 244 -4.60 -8.30 8.98
C PHE A 244 -3.70 -8.50 7.75
N SER A 245 -2.93 -7.46 7.36
CA SER A 245 -1.94 -7.56 6.28
C SER A 245 -0.87 -8.63 6.58
N ALA A 246 -0.41 -8.75 7.83
CA ALA A 246 0.53 -9.79 8.23
C ALA A 246 -0.03 -11.20 8.07
N VAL A 247 -1.26 -11.43 8.53
CA VAL A 247 -1.93 -12.73 8.39
C VAL A 247 -2.08 -13.10 6.92
N VAL A 248 -2.49 -12.16 6.08
CA VAL A 248 -2.60 -12.36 4.64
C VAL A 248 -1.25 -12.67 4.01
N HIS A 249 -0.23 -11.85 4.27
CA HIS A 249 1.10 -12.03 3.70
C HIS A 249 1.68 -13.39 4.08
N ILE A 250 1.63 -13.76 5.37
CA ILE A 250 2.09 -15.07 5.85
C ILE A 250 1.28 -16.19 5.19
N GLY A 251 -0.04 -16.04 5.06
CA GLY A 251 -0.90 -17.02 4.38
C GLY A 251 -0.50 -17.23 2.92
N VAL A 252 -0.23 -16.16 2.18
CA VAL A 252 0.22 -16.22 0.78
C VAL A 252 1.63 -16.79 0.68
N ALA A 253 2.53 -16.36 1.56
CA ALA A 253 3.90 -16.83 1.71
C ALA A 253 4.02 -18.33 1.95
N VAL A 254 3.10 -18.92 2.73
CA VAL A 254 3.10 -20.38 2.99
C VAL A 254 2.29 -21.17 1.95
N SER A 255 1.52 -20.50 1.09
CA SER A 255 0.67 -21.17 0.09
C SER A 255 1.41 -22.11 -0.88
N PRO A 256 2.70 -21.88 -1.26
CA PRO A 256 3.45 -22.84 -2.06
C PRO A 256 3.54 -24.26 -1.48
N TYR A 257 3.43 -24.41 -0.16
CA TYR A 257 3.44 -25.72 0.50
C TYR A 257 2.11 -26.47 0.39
N PHE A 258 1.03 -25.80 -0.03
CA PHE A 258 -0.34 -26.33 -0.02
C PHE A 258 -1.04 -26.28 -1.39
N CYS A 259 -0.61 -25.40 -2.31
CA CYS A 259 -1.31 -25.13 -3.57
C CYS A 259 -0.75 -25.84 -4.81
N GLY A 260 0.22 -26.74 -4.63
CA GLY A 260 0.85 -27.53 -5.70
C GLY A 260 2.18 -26.94 -6.21
N PRO A 261 2.91 -27.69 -7.04
CA PRO A 261 4.30 -27.36 -7.42
C PRO A 261 4.43 -26.12 -8.33
N GLU A 262 3.36 -25.74 -9.03
CA GLU A 262 3.34 -24.56 -9.92
C GLU A 262 3.32 -23.24 -9.14
N VAL A 263 2.75 -23.26 -7.92
CA VAL A 263 2.69 -22.09 -7.05
C VAL A 263 3.96 -22.04 -6.22
N THR A 264 4.92 -21.20 -6.61
CA THR A 264 6.19 -21.01 -5.91
C THR A 264 6.34 -19.58 -5.39
N TRP A 265 7.25 -19.38 -4.43
CA TRP A 265 7.60 -18.05 -3.94
C TRP A 265 8.03 -17.09 -5.05
N SER A 266 8.89 -17.54 -5.96
CA SER A 266 9.34 -16.74 -7.09
C SER A 266 8.20 -16.46 -8.07
N ARG A 267 7.29 -17.43 -8.30
CA ARG A 267 6.09 -17.23 -9.10
C ARG A 267 5.21 -16.10 -8.54
N ILE A 268 5.04 -16.03 -7.22
CA ILE A 268 4.19 -15.01 -6.59
C ILE A 268 4.90 -13.65 -6.57
N TYR A 269 6.16 -13.60 -6.11
CA TYR A 269 6.78 -12.34 -5.69
C TYR A 269 7.94 -11.83 -6.55
N TRP A 270 8.53 -12.67 -7.40
CA TRP A 270 9.73 -12.30 -8.14
C TRP A 270 9.41 -11.92 -9.60
N PRO A 271 9.75 -10.70 -10.05
CA PRO A 271 9.54 -10.28 -11.43
C PRO A 271 10.14 -11.25 -12.44
N ASN A 272 9.29 -11.79 -13.32
CA ASN A 272 9.72 -12.66 -14.42
C ASN A 272 9.42 -12.05 -15.80
N HIS A 273 10.42 -11.40 -16.40
CA HIS A 273 10.27 -10.77 -17.73
C HIS A 273 10.06 -11.75 -18.88
N SER A 274 10.40 -13.03 -18.73
CA SER A 274 10.18 -14.02 -19.77
C SER A 274 8.83 -14.70 -19.69
N ALA A 275 8.00 -14.42 -18.67
CA ALA A 275 6.68 -15.03 -18.56
C ALA A 275 5.66 -14.49 -19.58
N PRO A 276 5.58 -13.18 -19.88
CA PRO A 276 4.65 -12.67 -20.88
C PRO A 276 5.12 -13.04 -22.30
N GLN A 277 4.58 -14.13 -22.83
CA GLN A 277 4.86 -14.61 -24.19
C GLN A 277 3.68 -14.32 -25.13
N PRO A 278 3.85 -13.45 -26.16
CA PRO A 278 2.81 -13.16 -27.14
C PRO A 278 2.25 -14.43 -27.78
N GLY A 279 0.92 -14.49 -27.93
CA GLY A 279 0.22 -15.66 -28.46
C GLY A 279 -0.07 -16.77 -27.44
N SER A 280 0.49 -16.71 -26.23
CA SER A 280 0.09 -17.59 -25.13
C SER A 280 -1.32 -17.25 -24.62
N PRO A 281 -2.17 -18.23 -24.28
CA PRO A 281 -3.44 -17.98 -23.60
C PRO A 281 -3.30 -17.21 -22.27
N SER A 282 -2.17 -17.38 -21.58
CA SER A 282 -1.86 -16.70 -20.31
C SER A 282 -1.19 -15.34 -20.49
N PHE A 283 -0.94 -14.88 -21.72
CA PHE A 283 -0.13 -13.69 -22.01
C PHE A 283 -0.53 -12.46 -21.20
N MET A 284 -1.84 -12.21 -21.08
CA MET A 284 -2.36 -11.06 -20.33
C MET A 284 -2.24 -11.24 -18.82
N THR A 285 -2.51 -12.45 -18.31
CA THR A 285 -2.29 -12.80 -16.90
C THR A 285 -0.83 -12.61 -16.51
N GLU A 286 0.11 -13.08 -17.33
CA GLU A 286 1.54 -12.91 -17.07
C GLU A 286 1.99 -11.44 -17.14
N GLY A 287 1.44 -10.66 -18.08
CA GLY A 287 1.69 -9.22 -18.16
C GLY A 287 1.22 -8.46 -16.92
N ALA A 288 -0.02 -8.73 -16.48
CA ALA A 288 -0.58 -8.14 -15.26
C ALA A 288 0.14 -8.63 -14.00
N MET A 289 0.55 -9.90 -13.96
CA MET A 289 1.33 -10.46 -12.87
C MET A 289 2.69 -9.77 -12.73
N LEU A 290 3.43 -9.60 -13.83
CA LEU A 290 4.71 -8.89 -13.82
C LEU A 290 4.56 -7.45 -13.31
N PHE A 291 3.48 -6.77 -13.70
CA PHE A 291 3.16 -5.43 -13.21
C PHE A 291 2.95 -5.42 -11.68
N MET A 292 2.16 -6.36 -11.14
CA MET A 292 1.92 -6.47 -9.70
C MET A 292 3.16 -6.90 -8.91
N GLN A 293 4.00 -7.79 -9.44
CA GLN A 293 5.27 -8.16 -8.83
C GLN A 293 6.17 -6.93 -8.63
N TYR A 294 6.19 -6.03 -9.62
CA TYR A 294 6.88 -4.74 -9.49
C TYR A 294 6.23 -3.78 -8.51
N ASP A 295 4.88 -3.74 -8.42
CA ASP A 295 4.19 -3.04 -7.33
C ASP A 295 4.79 -3.41 -5.98
N HIS A 296 4.88 -4.72 -5.72
CA HIS A 296 5.34 -5.24 -4.45
C HIS A 296 6.80 -4.90 -4.15
N VAL A 297 7.70 -5.12 -5.13
CA VAL A 297 9.12 -4.78 -4.98
C VAL A 297 9.30 -3.32 -4.60
N VAL A 298 8.62 -2.40 -5.29
CA VAL A 298 8.76 -0.96 -5.01
C VAL A 298 8.07 -0.57 -3.70
N ILE A 299 6.97 -1.23 -3.32
CA ILE A 299 6.37 -1.03 -2.00
C ILE A 299 7.36 -1.40 -0.89
N TYR A 300 8.06 -2.54 -0.97
CA TYR A 300 9.12 -2.90 -0.03
C TYR A 300 10.20 -1.81 0.06
N LEU A 301 10.70 -1.36 -1.11
CA LEU A 301 11.70 -0.30 -1.17
C LEU A 301 11.19 1.01 -0.56
N CYS A 302 9.93 1.37 -0.77
CA CYS A 302 9.30 2.54 -0.18
C CYS A 302 9.22 2.43 1.34
N VAL A 303 8.81 1.29 1.88
CA VAL A 303 8.71 1.06 3.33
C VAL A 303 10.09 1.11 3.98
N PHE A 304 11.11 0.50 3.37
CA PHE A 304 12.48 0.59 3.86
C PHE A 304 13.04 2.01 3.79
N ALA A 305 12.81 2.73 2.70
CA ALA A 305 13.22 4.13 2.57
C ALA A 305 12.55 5.01 3.62
N LEU A 306 11.22 4.90 3.78
CA LEU A 306 10.47 5.59 4.84
C LEU A 306 11.07 5.28 6.22
N GLY A 307 11.33 4.00 6.50
CA GLY A 307 11.97 3.56 7.75
C GLY A 307 13.33 4.19 8.00
N ALA A 308 14.21 4.19 7.00
CA ALA A 308 15.54 4.77 7.10
C ALA A 308 15.51 6.26 7.45
N TYR A 309 14.60 7.03 6.83
CA TYR A 309 14.42 8.44 7.14
C TYR A 309 13.70 8.67 8.48
N MET A 310 12.68 7.86 8.79
CA MET A 310 11.85 8.09 9.97
C MET A 310 12.54 7.69 11.27
N LEU A 311 13.35 6.63 11.26
CA LEU A 311 14.03 6.09 12.43
C LEU A 311 15.44 6.69 12.62
N GLY A 312 15.91 7.52 11.68
CA GLY A 312 17.18 8.22 11.75
C GLY A 312 18.38 7.31 11.49
N PHE A 313 18.48 6.75 10.28
CA PHE A 313 19.63 5.94 9.85
C PHE A 313 20.96 6.71 9.97
N ASP A 314 20.92 8.04 9.82
CA ASP A 314 22.04 8.94 10.07
C ASP A 314 22.61 8.79 11.50
N LYS A 315 21.77 8.53 12.51
CA LYS A 315 22.20 8.26 13.89
C LYS A 315 23.05 6.99 14.02
N ILE A 316 22.80 5.99 13.18
CA ILE A 316 23.61 4.76 13.14
C ILE A 316 24.99 5.07 12.56
N THR A 317 25.03 5.84 11.47
CA THR A 317 26.29 6.16 10.78
C THR A 317 27.17 7.12 11.59
N SER A 318 26.56 8.00 12.39
CA SER A 318 27.23 9.01 13.21
C SER A 318 27.64 8.53 14.61
N ALA A 319 27.08 7.42 15.11
CA ALA A 319 27.44 6.89 16.41
C ALA A 319 28.90 6.43 16.46
N SER A 320 29.66 6.93 17.44
CA SER A 320 31.09 6.63 17.61
C SER A 320 31.37 5.30 18.32
N SER A 321 30.44 4.82 19.15
CA SER A 321 30.57 3.58 19.91
C SER A 321 29.76 2.44 19.31
N LEU A 322 30.24 1.20 19.46
CA LEU A 322 29.52 0.00 19.01
C LEU A 322 28.15 -0.11 19.69
N SER A 323 28.07 0.16 21.00
CA SER A 323 26.82 0.16 21.77
C SER A 323 25.82 1.19 21.23
N GLY A 324 26.29 2.42 20.91
CA GLY A 324 25.45 3.45 20.30
C GLY A 324 24.92 3.05 18.93
N LYS A 325 25.76 2.41 18.09
CA LYS A 325 25.34 1.87 16.78
C LYS A 325 24.28 0.78 16.92
N MET A 326 24.44 -0.14 17.87
CA MET A 326 23.46 -1.19 18.13
C MET A 326 22.12 -0.62 18.60
N GLN A 327 22.14 0.34 19.52
CA GLN A 327 20.93 0.97 20.02
C GLN A 327 20.19 1.75 18.92
N ALA A 328 20.91 2.51 18.09
CA ALA A 328 20.34 3.24 16.96
C ALA A 328 19.87 2.30 15.83
N GLY A 329 20.55 1.16 15.64
CA GLY A 329 20.24 0.19 14.59
C GLY A 329 19.08 -0.73 14.91
N TYR A 330 18.77 -0.94 16.19
CA TYR A 330 17.73 -1.88 16.61
C TYR A 330 16.35 -1.60 15.99
N PRO A 331 15.81 -0.37 15.96
CA PRO A 331 14.53 -0.10 15.32
C PRO A 331 14.50 -0.43 13.82
N ILE A 332 15.61 -0.18 13.11
CA ILE A 332 15.72 -0.51 11.68
C ILE A 332 15.76 -2.02 11.49
N LEU A 333 16.49 -2.74 12.33
CA LEU A 333 16.50 -4.20 12.31
C LEU A 333 15.12 -4.79 12.57
N VAL A 334 14.37 -4.23 13.53
CA VAL A 334 12.98 -4.64 13.81
C VAL A 334 12.08 -4.36 12.61
N LEU A 335 12.17 -3.17 11.99
CA LEU A 335 11.41 -2.86 10.78
C LEU A 335 11.74 -3.85 9.66
N THR A 336 13.03 -4.13 9.43
CA THR A 336 13.47 -5.06 8.40
C THR A 336 12.93 -6.46 8.65
N ALA A 337 13.07 -6.99 9.86
CA ALA A 337 12.55 -8.30 10.22
C ALA A 337 11.03 -8.37 10.06
N MET A 338 10.30 -7.37 10.57
CA MET A 338 8.84 -7.29 10.42
C MET A 338 8.43 -7.24 8.95
N THR A 339 9.05 -6.38 8.14
CA THR A 339 8.71 -6.22 6.72
C THR A 339 8.99 -7.48 5.91
N VAL A 340 10.11 -8.17 6.18
CA VAL A 340 10.47 -9.41 5.47
C VAL A 340 9.59 -10.59 5.88
N ILE A 341 9.28 -10.74 7.17
CA ILE A 341 8.54 -11.92 7.68
C ILE A 341 7.03 -11.74 7.54
N THR A 342 6.53 -10.53 7.81
CA THR A 342 5.10 -10.23 7.92
C THR A 342 4.59 -9.34 6.79
N GLY A 343 5.44 -9.03 5.80
CA GLY A 343 5.06 -8.22 4.66
C GLY A 343 5.21 -6.71 4.89
N PRO A 344 5.18 -5.92 3.80
CA PRO A 344 5.48 -4.49 3.85
C PRO A 344 4.33 -3.68 4.46
N GLY A 345 3.09 -4.17 4.37
CA GLY A 345 1.95 -3.54 5.06
C GLY A 345 2.12 -3.58 6.58
N ALA A 346 2.48 -4.73 7.15
CA ALA A 346 2.73 -4.87 8.59
C ALA A 346 3.97 -4.07 9.05
N GLY A 347 5.04 -4.08 8.24
CA GLY A 347 6.22 -3.24 8.47
C GLY A 347 5.88 -1.75 8.52
N LEU A 348 5.09 -1.26 7.56
CA LEU A 348 4.61 0.11 7.53
C LEU A 348 3.72 0.43 8.74
N ALA A 349 2.76 -0.44 9.08
CA ALA A 349 1.89 -0.24 10.24
C ALA A 349 2.69 -0.10 11.54
N TRP A 350 3.70 -0.95 11.73
CA TRP A 350 4.62 -0.83 12.86
C TRP A 350 5.36 0.51 12.86
N LEU A 351 5.88 0.93 11.70
CA LEU A 351 6.59 2.21 11.56
C LEU A 351 5.69 3.40 11.90
N LEU A 352 4.43 3.36 11.47
CA LEU A 352 3.43 4.38 11.77
C LEU A 352 3.08 4.40 13.27
N CYS A 353 2.97 3.24 13.93
CA CYS A 353 2.82 3.18 15.39
C CYS A 353 4.01 3.80 16.14
N GLN A 354 5.24 3.65 15.63
CA GLN A 354 6.41 4.32 16.24
C GLN A 354 6.32 5.84 16.11
N LYS A 355 5.89 6.36 14.96
CA LYS A 355 5.61 7.79 14.80
C LYS A 355 4.57 8.28 15.81
N GLU A 356 3.49 7.54 15.99
CA GLU A 356 2.43 7.92 16.94
C GLU A 356 2.92 7.95 18.40
N LYS A 357 3.91 7.12 18.76
CA LYS A 357 4.58 7.20 20.07
C LYS A 357 5.46 8.44 20.18
N GLU A 358 6.22 8.77 19.14
CA GLU A 358 7.07 9.96 19.10
C GLU A 358 6.25 11.25 19.24
N LEU A 359 5.16 11.39 18.48
CA LEU A 359 4.30 12.56 18.54
C LEU A 359 3.70 12.78 19.94
N ARG A 360 3.28 11.70 20.61
CA ARG A 360 2.77 11.79 22.00
C ARG A 360 3.84 12.21 22.99
N ALA A 361 5.06 11.68 22.86
CA ALA A 361 6.17 12.10 23.72
C ALA A 361 6.47 13.60 23.55
N CYS A 362 6.35 14.14 22.33
CA CYS A 362 6.47 15.57 22.08
C CYS A 362 5.33 16.39 22.70
N GLU A 363 4.07 15.93 22.60
CA GLU A 363 2.91 16.56 23.25
C GLU A 363 3.08 16.61 24.78
N GLU A 364 3.48 15.50 25.41
CA GLU A 364 3.68 15.41 26.86
C GLU A 364 4.79 16.35 27.37
N VAL A 365 5.89 16.50 26.62
CA VAL A 365 6.98 17.43 26.96
C VAL A 365 6.51 18.89 26.82
N GLY A 366 5.75 19.22 25.78
CA GLY A 366 5.18 20.55 25.59
C GLY A 366 4.28 20.96 26.75
N ASP A 367 3.37 20.06 27.16
CA ASP A 367 2.46 20.28 28.29
C ASP A 367 3.19 20.49 29.63
N MET A 368 4.31 19.81 29.85
CA MET A 368 5.12 19.98 31.07
C MET A 368 5.83 21.35 31.09
N VAL A 369 6.31 21.82 29.94
CA VAL A 369 6.96 23.13 29.81
C VAL A 369 5.95 24.27 29.97
N GLU A 370 4.72 24.14 29.47
CA GLU A 370 3.69 25.16 29.62
C GLU A 370 3.17 25.28 31.07
N LYS A 371 3.24 24.19 31.84
CA LYS A 371 2.79 24.15 33.25
C LYS A 371 3.86 24.55 34.26
N ALA A 372 5.13 24.64 33.85
CA ALA A 372 6.27 25.04 34.69
C ALA A 372 6.50 26.55 34.57
#